data_AF-J9R701-F1
#
_entry.id   AF-J9R701-F1
#
_cell.length_a   1.000
_cell.length_b   1.000
_cell.length_c   1.000
_cell.angle_alpha   90.00
_cell.angle_beta   90.00
_cell.angle_gamma   90.00
#
_symmetry.space_group_name_H-M   'P 1'
#
loop_
_entity.id
_entity.type
_entity.pdbx_description
1 polymer ?
#
loop_
_entity_poly.entity_id
_entity_poly.type
_entity_poly.pdbx_seq_one_letter_code
_entity_poly.pdbx_strand_id
1 'polypeptide(L)' 'ERRAMKRDYEEYKVRVNALVAKAQKTPEEGWTMQDGTPWPGNNSRDHPGMIQ' A
#
# COMPACT_ATOMS: atom_id res chain seq x y z
N GLU A 1 -8.78 25.89 11.89
CA GLU A 1 -7.85 25.28 10.90
C GLU A 1 -6.84 24.32 11.52
N ARG A 2 -5.91 24.73 12.41
CA ARG A 2 -4.92 23.81 13.03
C ARG A 2 -5.50 22.53 13.67
N ARG A 3 -6.65 22.62 14.35
CA ARG A 3 -7.32 21.44 14.94
C ARG A 3 -7.94 20.51 13.90
N ALA A 4 -8.45 21.05 12.78
CA ALA A 4 -8.98 20.25 11.69
C ALA A 4 -7.82 19.51 11.00
N MET A 5 -6.77 20.24 10.62
CA MET A 5 -5.56 19.66 10.03
C MET A 5 -4.91 18.57 10.91
N LYS A 6 -4.89 18.77 12.24
CA LYS A 6 -4.40 17.74 13.16
C LYS A 6 -5.25 16.47 13.10
N ARG A 7 -6.58 16.58 13.01
CA ARG A 7 -7.46 15.40 12.90
C ARG A 7 -7.24 14.68 11.57
N ASP A 8 -7.22 15.42 10.48
CA ASP A 8 -7.00 14.87 9.13
C ASP A 8 -5.65 14.13 9.05
N TYR A 9 -4.62 14.69 9.69
CA TYR A 9 -3.30 14.05 9.80
C TYR A 9 -3.34 12.74 10.61
N GLU A 10 -4.00 12.72 11.78
CA GLU A 10 -4.11 11.49 12.57
C GLU A 10 -4.91 10.42 11.81
N GLU A 11 -5.98 10.79 11.10
CA GLU A 11 -6.73 9.86 10.25
C GLU A 11 -5.88 9.31 9.09
N TYR A 12 -5.09 10.18 8.44
CA TYR A 12 -4.12 9.74 7.44
C TYR A 12 -3.09 8.76 8.02
N LYS A 13 -2.53 9.07 9.19
CA LYS A 13 -1.56 8.23 9.88
C LYS A 13 -2.13 6.84 10.21
N VAL A 14 -3.37 6.78 10.68
CA VAL A 14 -4.06 5.51 10.96
C VAL A 14 -4.22 4.69 9.67
N ARG A 15 -4.65 5.31 8.55
CA ARG A 15 -4.78 4.62 7.26
C ARG A 15 -3.44 4.08 6.75
N VAL A 16 -2.36 4.86 6.85
CA VAL A 16 -1.01 4.40 6.45
C VAL A 16 -0.55 3.23 7.32
N ASN A 17 -0.74 3.31 8.64
CA ASN A 17 -0.35 2.23 9.55
C ASN A 17 -1.11 0.92 9.24
N ALA A 18 -2.39 1.01 8.85
CA ALA A 18 -3.15 -0.16 8.41
C ALA A 18 -2.57 -0.79 7.14
N LEU A 19 -2.10 0.02 6.17
CA LEU A 19 -1.41 -0.48 4.98
C LEU A 19 -0.08 -1.17 5.33
N VAL A 20 0.71 -0.57 6.23
CA VAL A 20 1.97 -1.18 6.69
C VAL A 20 1.71 -2.52 7.39
N ALA A 21 0.72 -2.58 8.28
CA ALA A 21 0.36 -3.81 8.98
C ALA A 21 -0.12 -4.90 8.00
N LYS A 22 -0.89 -4.53 6.97
CA LYS A 22 -1.32 -5.46 5.91
C LYS A 22 -0.11 -5.97 5.12
N ALA A 23 0.85 -5.11 4.80
CA ALA A 23 2.04 -5.44 4.01
C ALA A 23 3.02 -6.39 4.73
N GLN A 24 2.94 -6.53 6.05
CA GLN A 24 3.79 -7.48 6.80
C GLN A 24 3.51 -8.95 6.48
N LYS A 25 2.34 -9.26 5.93
CA LYS A 25 1.96 -10.62 5.54
C LYS A 25 1.88 -10.70 4.02
N THR A 26 2.95 -11.21 3.41
CA THR A 26 2.98 -11.46 1.96
C THR A 26 1.99 -12.59 1.62
N PRO A 27 1.03 -12.38 0.69
CA PRO A 27 0.15 -13.44 0.21
C PRO A 27 0.93 -14.53 -0.52
N GLU A 28 0.44 -15.77 -0.48
CA GLU A 28 1.08 -16.90 -1.17
C GLU A 28 0.97 -16.77 -2.70
N GLU A 29 -0.16 -16.25 -3.17
CA GLU A 29 -0.44 -15.93 -4.58
C GLU A 29 0.25 -14.64 -5.06
N GLY A 30 0.95 -13.93 -4.18
CA GLY A 30 1.56 -12.63 -4.44
C GLY A 30 0.60 -11.46 -4.24
N TRP A 31 1.12 -10.24 -4.39
CA TRP A 31 0.32 -9.03 -4.25
C TRP A 31 -0.57 -8.83 -5.46
N THR A 32 -1.78 -8.33 -5.21
CA THR A 32 -2.73 -7.91 -6.22
C THR A 32 -3.07 -6.43 -6.06
N MET A 33 -3.34 -5.78 -7.18
CA MET A 33 -3.87 -4.43 -7.28
C MET A 33 -5.33 -4.37 -6.81
N GLN A 34 -5.85 -3.16 -6.63
CA GLN A 34 -7.27 -2.96 -6.27
C GLN A 34 -8.24 -3.39 -7.38
N ASP A 35 -7.80 -3.36 -8.65
CA ASP A 35 -8.57 -3.83 -9.81
C ASP A 35 -8.52 -5.36 -9.99
N GLY A 36 -7.85 -6.08 -9.08
CA GLY A 36 -7.71 -7.53 -9.12
C GLY A 36 -6.58 -8.03 -10.02
N THR A 37 -5.84 -7.15 -10.69
CA THR A 37 -4.66 -7.56 -11.48
C THR A 37 -3.48 -7.92 -10.57
N PRO A 38 -2.64 -8.91 -10.93
CA PRO A 38 -1.42 -9.19 -10.19
C PRO A 38 -0.46 -7.99 -10.19
N TRP A 39 0.17 -7.71 -9.06
CA TRP A 39 1.20 -6.67 -8.97
C TRP A 39 2.42 -7.06 -9.83
N PRO A 40 2.83 -6.23 -10.80
CA PRO A 40 3.94 -6.59 -11.70
C PRO A 40 5.28 -6.78 -10.98
N GLY A 41 5.45 -6.16 -9.81
CA GLY A 41 6.67 -6.25 -8.98
C GLY A 41 6.68 -7.40 -7.97
N ASN A 42 5.91 -8.48 -8.16
CA ASN A 42 5.89 -9.62 -7.24
C ASN A 42 7.24 -10.36 -7.16
N ASN A 43 8.04 -10.35 -8.22
CA ASN A 43 9.39 -10.89 -8.22
C ASN A 43 10.42 -9.75 -8.27
N SER A 44 11.12 -9.51 -7.17
CA SER A 44 12.11 -8.42 -7.06
C SER A 44 13.34 -8.57 -7.95
N ARG A 45 13.58 -9.76 -8.52
CA ARG A 45 14.70 -10.02 -9.45
C ARG A 45 14.32 -9.93 -10.92
N ASP A 46 13.03 -10.02 -11.22
CA ASP A 46 12.52 -10.09 -12.59
C ASP A 46 11.11 -9.50 -12.63
N HIS A 47 11.07 -8.19 -12.83
CA HIS A 47 9.82 -7.44 -13.00
C HIS A 47 10.00 -6.34 -14.06
N PRO A 48 8.93 -5.99 -14.80
CA PRO A 48 8.98 -4.86 -15.71
C PRO A 48 9.18 -3.55 -14.93
N GLY A 49 9.75 -2.54 -15.59
CA GLY A 49 9.72 -1.17 -15.10
C GLY A 49 8.28 -0.64 -15.09
N MET A 50 7.89 0.06 -14.02
CA MET A 50 6.58 0.69 -13.89
C MET A 50 6.74 2.20 -13.72
N ILE A 51 5.91 2.98 -14.42
CA ILE A 51 5.74 4.43 -14.25
C ILE A 51 4.26 4.65 -13.97
N GLN A 52 3.95 5.44 -12.93
CA GLN A 52 2.59 5.74 -12.46
C GLN A 52 2.22 7.18 -12.79
#